data_AF-A0A2V9I8R3-F1
#
_entry.id   AF-A0A2V9I8R3-F1
#
_cell.length_a   1.000
_cell.length_b   1.000
_cell.length_c   1.000
_cell.angle_alpha   90.00
_cell.angle_beta   90.00
_cell.angle_gamma   90.00
#
_symmetry.space_group_name_H-M   'P 1'
#
loop_
_entity.id
_entity.type
_entity.pdbx_description
1 polymer ?
#
loop_
_entity_poly.entity_id
_entity_poly.type
_entity_poly.pdbx_seq_one_letter_code
_entity_poly.pdbx_strand_id
1 'polypeptide(L)'
;YNYHWFANDLEEPYTTPENMPFTWVGRLRVTGGRTMVWGRQSYRFSDLDFKAASFDGYGEDWPLSYADLAPYYDLVEEYVGITGMAEGVYELPDGKFHAPMGLTCAETLFRNRVKDRLGWTATLGRSANITRPINGRAACHYCGPCDRGCVTHSYFNSAFTTVADALKTGKCTHIPNAMVYKVLMDSDRNCAKGVLYIDRNTREPREVWGRVVVLCAQSLESVRVLFNSANSQHPNGLANSSGVLGHYLMDHIWVGGGASGEFPQTPGRPGFGPNRPDGIYVIRFRNTKNGPRWKNFLRGYGFQGGSSINFNLRAAGFGEAYKKGVLDPEIALGLGGFGECLARWDNYVEIDPNVKDVFGIPVLRIHMTFGENEHAMIDDMAESAAEMLAAAGAKNVSPFKVHNREPGRGIHEVGIARMGNDPKKSVLNPFQQSHDVKNLFVMDASGFPSSACQNPTLTIMALAVRSCDYLMGEMKRGNV
;
A
#
# COMPACT_ATOMS: atom_id res chain seq x y z
N TYR A 1 -2.96 14.76 18.98
CA TYR A 1 -2.14 14.61 17.76
C TYR A 1 -1.24 13.41 17.93
N ASN A 2 -1.03 12.63 16.87
CA ASN A 2 -0.35 11.32 16.88
C ASN A 2 1.07 11.38 16.30
N TYR A 3 1.69 12.56 16.26
CA TYR A 3 2.99 12.77 15.64
C TYR A 3 4.12 11.93 16.26
N HIS A 4 4.06 11.63 17.55
CA HIS A 4 5.02 10.76 18.24
C HIS A 4 5.05 9.30 17.75
N TRP A 5 4.07 8.87 16.94
CA TRP A 5 4.10 7.53 16.32
C TRP A 5 5.08 7.43 15.16
N PHE A 6 5.40 8.57 14.54
CA PHE A 6 6.25 8.64 13.36
C PHE A 6 7.72 8.68 13.79
N ALA A 7 8.59 8.07 12.99
CA ALA A 7 10.03 8.21 13.15
C ALA A 7 10.43 9.68 12.98
N ASN A 8 11.40 10.12 13.78
CA ASN A 8 11.97 11.45 13.66
C ASN A 8 13.13 11.38 12.65
N ASP A 9 12.98 12.00 11.47
CA ASP A 9 13.98 11.98 10.40
C ASP A 9 15.33 12.60 10.82
N LEU A 10 15.36 13.42 11.87
CA LEU A 10 16.61 13.93 12.45
C LEU A 10 17.35 12.87 13.28
N GLU A 11 16.62 11.93 13.86
CA GLU A 11 17.18 10.86 14.70
C GLU A 11 17.44 9.59 13.89
N GLU A 12 16.53 9.27 12.96
CA GLU A 12 16.56 8.08 12.11
C GLU A 12 16.59 8.52 10.64
N PRO A 13 17.67 9.17 10.16
CA PRO A 13 17.72 9.70 8.80
C PRO A 13 17.73 8.60 7.74
N TYR A 14 17.54 9.00 6.49
CA TYR A 14 17.88 8.26 5.28
C TYR A 14 18.52 9.26 4.33
N THR A 15 19.28 8.77 3.35
CA THR A 15 19.91 9.64 2.37
C THR A 15 19.37 9.35 0.97
N THR A 16 19.51 10.32 0.08
CA THR A 16 19.06 10.26 -1.30
C THR A 16 20.03 11.08 -2.14
N PRO A 17 20.39 10.68 -3.37
CA PRO A 17 21.14 11.54 -4.27
C PRO A 17 20.35 12.81 -4.60
N GLU A 18 21.05 13.93 -4.81
CA GLU A 18 20.43 15.22 -5.13
C GLU A 18 19.58 15.17 -6.41
N ASN A 19 20.01 14.39 -7.40
CA ASN A 19 19.32 14.20 -8.68
C ASN A 19 18.23 13.11 -8.65
N MET A 20 18.05 12.40 -7.52
CA MET A 20 17.05 11.35 -7.35
C MET A 20 16.37 11.49 -5.99
N PRO A 21 15.62 12.57 -5.74
CA PRO A 21 15.01 12.80 -4.44
C PRO A 21 13.92 11.76 -4.14
N PHE A 22 13.93 11.22 -2.93
CA PHE A 22 12.92 10.31 -2.42
C PHE A 22 12.33 10.84 -1.11
N THR A 23 11.01 10.71 -0.93
CA THR A 23 10.33 11.10 0.31
C THR A 23 9.86 9.87 1.06
N TRP A 24 10.57 9.48 2.11
CA TRP A 24 10.25 8.30 2.91
C TRP A 24 9.33 8.62 4.10
N VAL A 25 8.12 9.06 3.79
CA VAL A 25 7.09 9.40 4.79
C VAL A 25 6.32 8.17 5.26
N GLY A 26 5.73 8.25 6.46
CA GLY A 26 4.94 7.15 7.00
C GLY A 26 5.76 6.02 7.64
N ARG A 27 7.01 6.30 8.02
CA ARG A 27 7.78 5.44 8.94
C ARG A 27 7.17 5.54 10.34
N LEU A 28 6.59 4.45 10.83
CA LEU A 28 5.94 4.39 12.14
C LEU A 28 6.68 3.43 13.08
N ARG A 29 6.89 3.88 14.32
CA ARG A 29 7.52 3.11 15.40
C ARG A 29 6.51 2.78 16.51
N VAL A 30 5.41 2.15 16.14
CA VAL A 30 4.32 1.74 17.03
C VAL A 30 3.78 0.36 16.62
N THR A 31 3.29 -0.41 17.58
CA THR A 31 2.56 -1.65 17.29
C THR A 31 1.41 -1.36 16.33
N GLY A 32 1.26 -2.21 15.32
CA GLY A 32 0.31 -1.99 14.22
C GLY A 32 0.92 -1.38 12.95
N GLY A 33 2.08 -0.72 13.09
CA GLY A 33 2.76 -0.05 11.98
C GLY A 33 1.84 0.92 11.25
N ARG A 34 1.96 0.99 9.92
CA ARG A 34 1.18 1.92 9.09
C ARG A 34 -0.33 1.67 9.13
N THR A 35 -0.79 0.50 9.56
CA THR A 35 -2.24 0.23 9.71
C THR A 35 -2.90 1.09 10.80
N MET A 36 -2.10 1.82 11.60
CA MET A 36 -2.59 2.88 12.48
C MET A 36 -3.17 4.08 11.73
N VAL A 37 -2.60 4.44 10.57
CA VAL A 37 -2.88 5.72 9.87
C VAL A 37 -3.18 5.55 8.37
N TRP A 38 -3.13 4.33 7.85
CA TRP A 38 -3.36 3.99 6.43
C TRP A 38 -4.75 4.37 5.89
N GLY A 39 -4.89 4.37 4.56
CA GLY A 39 -6.12 4.67 3.83
C GLY A 39 -7.25 3.64 3.94
N ARG A 40 -6.96 2.42 4.42
CA ARG A 40 -7.85 1.22 4.51
C ARG A 40 -8.33 0.64 3.18
N GLN A 41 -7.98 1.28 2.06
CA GLN A 41 -8.30 0.82 0.71
C GLN A 41 -7.65 -0.55 0.45
N SER A 42 -8.47 -1.53 0.06
CA SER A 42 -8.17 -2.96 0.09
C SER A 42 -8.71 -3.62 -1.18
N TYR A 43 -7.84 -3.75 -2.17
CA TYR A 43 -8.19 -4.21 -3.51
C TYR A 43 -7.44 -5.49 -3.84
N ARG A 44 -8.11 -6.42 -4.55
CA ARG A 44 -7.46 -7.62 -5.09
C ARG A 44 -6.66 -7.25 -6.33
N PHE A 45 -5.56 -7.96 -6.54
CA PHE A 45 -4.87 -7.99 -7.83
C PHE A 45 -5.55 -9.02 -8.73
N SER A 46 -5.40 -8.84 -10.04
CA SER A 46 -5.89 -9.75 -11.07
C SER A 46 -4.73 -10.41 -11.81
N ASP A 47 -5.01 -11.37 -12.70
CA ASP A 47 -3.98 -11.87 -13.62
C ASP A 47 -3.50 -10.82 -14.63
N LEU A 48 -4.18 -9.67 -14.77
CA LEU A 48 -3.60 -8.51 -15.48
C LEU A 48 -2.35 -7.98 -14.76
N ASP A 49 -2.31 -8.10 -13.44
CA ASP A 49 -1.26 -7.59 -12.57
C ASP A 49 -0.22 -8.68 -12.25
N PHE A 50 -0.66 -9.93 -12.04
CA PHE A 50 0.26 -11.05 -11.78
C PHE A 50 1.03 -11.49 -13.04
N LYS A 51 0.40 -11.41 -14.22
CA LYS A 51 0.98 -11.83 -15.52
C LYS A 51 1.26 -10.65 -16.44
N ALA A 52 1.66 -9.56 -15.81
CA ALA A 52 1.81 -8.28 -16.46
C ALA A 52 2.98 -8.33 -17.47
N ALA A 53 4.13 -8.92 -17.15
CA ALA A 53 5.26 -9.03 -18.07
C ALA A 53 4.94 -9.94 -19.27
N SER A 54 4.15 -11.00 -19.09
CA SER A 54 3.64 -11.79 -20.22
C SER A 54 2.73 -10.99 -21.17
N PHE A 55 2.12 -9.91 -20.69
CA PHE A 55 1.20 -9.09 -21.47
C PHE A 55 1.89 -7.99 -22.27
N ASP A 56 2.90 -7.32 -21.70
CA ASP A 56 3.58 -6.18 -22.35
C ASP A 56 5.09 -6.32 -22.53
N GLY A 57 5.67 -7.43 -22.08
CA GLY A 57 7.09 -7.76 -22.25
C GLY A 57 8.03 -7.05 -21.28
N TYR A 58 7.53 -6.27 -20.30
CA TYR A 58 8.38 -5.54 -19.37
C TYR A 58 8.50 -6.23 -18.00
N GLY A 59 9.74 -6.48 -17.57
CA GLY A 59 10.04 -7.00 -16.24
C GLY A 59 9.87 -8.52 -16.14
N GLU A 60 9.41 -8.98 -14.97
CA GLU A 60 9.18 -10.40 -14.68
C GLU A 60 7.74 -10.56 -14.18
N ASP A 61 7.12 -11.69 -14.54
CA ASP A 61 5.82 -12.05 -13.98
C ASP A 61 5.95 -12.46 -12.51
N TRP A 62 4.86 -12.31 -11.78
CA TRP A 62 4.74 -12.97 -10.49
C TRP A 62 4.84 -14.48 -10.68
N PRO A 63 5.57 -15.20 -9.81
CA PRO A 63 5.59 -16.66 -9.85
C PRO A 63 4.30 -17.29 -9.31
N LEU A 64 3.22 -16.50 -9.27
CA LEU A 64 1.89 -16.82 -8.77
C LEU A 64 0.86 -16.35 -9.80
N SER A 65 -0.34 -16.90 -9.70
CA SER A 65 -1.54 -16.47 -10.41
C SER A 65 -2.60 -15.99 -9.42
N TYR A 66 -3.67 -15.36 -9.93
CA TYR A 66 -4.83 -15.03 -9.12
C TYR A 66 -5.41 -16.26 -8.41
N ALA A 67 -5.45 -17.41 -9.09
CA ALA A 67 -5.99 -18.65 -8.53
C ALA A 67 -5.22 -19.14 -7.29
N ASP A 68 -3.90 -18.88 -7.23
CA ASP A 68 -3.07 -19.26 -6.09
C ASP A 68 -3.34 -18.41 -4.85
N LEU A 69 -3.78 -17.16 -5.04
CA LEU A 69 -3.98 -16.19 -3.97
C LEU A 69 -5.46 -15.98 -3.61
N ALA A 70 -6.40 -16.30 -4.51
CA ALA A 70 -7.83 -16.12 -4.30
C ALA A 70 -8.38 -16.75 -3.00
N PRO A 71 -8.01 -18.00 -2.62
CA PRO A 71 -8.45 -18.58 -1.36
C PRO A 71 -7.93 -17.82 -0.13
N TYR A 72 -6.73 -17.24 -0.22
CA TYR A 72 -6.12 -16.48 0.87
C TYR A 72 -6.67 -15.05 0.94
N TYR A 73 -7.03 -14.45 -0.21
CA TYR A 73 -7.82 -13.22 -0.22
C TYR A 73 -9.17 -13.43 0.48
N ASP A 74 -9.90 -14.51 0.16
CA ASP A 74 -11.17 -14.84 0.81
C ASP A 74 -11.01 -14.91 2.34
N LEU A 75 -10.01 -15.65 2.83
CA LEU A 75 -9.76 -15.79 4.27
C LEU A 75 -9.46 -14.44 4.95
N VAL A 76 -8.61 -13.64 4.31
CA VAL A 76 -8.23 -12.31 4.84
C VAL A 76 -9.44 -11.40 4.87
N GLU A 77 -10.21 -11.32 3.80
CA GLU A 77 -11.36 -10.40 3.71
C GLU A 77 -12.47 -10.75 4.70
N GLU A 78 -12.72 -12.05 4.96
CA GLU A 78 -13.67 -12.50 5.97
C GLU A 78 -13.23 -12.15 7.39
N TYR A 79 -11.93 -12.24 7.68
CA TYR A 79 -11.38 -11.89 9.00
C TYR A 79 -11.27 -10.37 9.23
N VAL A 80 -10.77 -9.65 8.22
CA VAL A 80 -10.53 -8.20 8.22
C VAL A 80 -11.84 -7.43 8.13
N GLY A 81 -12.81 -7.93 7.36
CA GLY A 81 -14.09 -7.30 7.07
C GLY A 81 -13.93 -6.13 6.10
N ILE A 82 -14.09 -6.41 4.81
CA ILE A 82 -14.00 -5.41 3.74
C ILE A 82 -15.40 -4.97 3.33
N THR A 83 -15.70 -3.67 3.35
CA THR A 83 -16.87 -3.09 2.69
C THR A 83 -16.57 -2.89 1.20
N GLY A 84 -17.54 -3.11 0.32
CA GLY A 84 -17.36 -2.89 -1.11
C GLY A 84 -18.59 -3.27 -1.93
N MET A 85 -18.51 -3.05 -3.23
CA MET A 85 -19.51 -3.49 -4.20
C MET A 85 -18.87 -4.49 -5.17
N ALA A 86 -19.64 -5.53 -5.51
CA ALA A 86 -19.27 -6.47 -6.57
C ALA A 86 -19.57 -5.85 -7.93
N GLU A 87 -18.60 -5.90 -8.84
CA GLU A 87 -18.71 -5.31 -10.18
C GLU A 87 -18.54 -6.36 -11.29
N GLY A 88 -18.08 -7.57 -10.97
CA GLY A 88 -17.93 -8.66 -11.94
C GLY A 88 -16.90 -8.41 -13.04
N VAL A 89 -15.91 -7.54 -12.80
CA VAL A 89 -14.88 -7.16 -13.78
C VAL A 89 -13.59 -7.97 -13.60
N TYR A 90 -12.89 -8.23 -14.70
CA TYR A 90 -11.64 -8.98 -14.69
C TYR A 90 -10.48 -8.19 -14.07
N GLU A 91 -10.42 -6.89 -14.35
CA GLU A 91 -9.35 -5.99 -13.91
C GLU A 91 -9.33 -5.77 -12.40
N LEU A 92 -10.48 -5.94 -11.74
CA LEU A 92 -10.61 -5.82 -10.29
C LEU A 92 -11.53 -6.93 -9.74
N PRO A 93 -11.01 -8.16 -9.59
CA PRO A 93 -11.78 -9.31 -9.17
C PRO A 93 -12.53 -9.05 -7.86
N ASP A 94 -13.77 -9.49 -7.77
CA ASP A 94 -14.59 -9.33 -6.57
C ASP A 94 -14.05 -10.16 -5.40
N GLY A 95 -14.49 -9.78 -4.20
CA GLY A 95 -14.13 -10.40 -2.93
C GLY A 95 -15.33 -10.63 -2.01
N LYS A 96 -15.05 -10.98 -0.76
CA LYS A 96 -16.02 -11.22 0.32
C LYS A 96 -16.34 -9.91 1.01
N PHE A 97 -17.38 -9.24 0.50
CA PHE A 97 -17.74 -7.92 0.99
C PHE A 97 -18.82 -7.96 2.07
N HIS A 98 -18.62 -7.13 3.08
CA HIS A 98 -19.69 -6.55 3.88
C HIS A 98 -20.55 -5.62 3.02
N ALA A 99 -21.76 -5.33 3.49
CA ALA A 99 -22.67 -4.41 2.81
C ALA A 99 -21.98 -3.05 2.57
N PRO A 100 -22.11 -2.46 1.37
CA PRO A 100 -21.42 -1.23 0.99
C PRO A 100 -21.88 -0.04 1.84
N MET A 101 -20.93 0.84 2.16
CA MET A 101 -21.24 2.18 2.68
C MET A 101 -21.80 3.03 1.53
N GLY A 102 -23.07 3.41 1.58
CA GLY A 102 -23.76 4.04 0.44
C GLY A 102 -22.99 5.17 -0.26
N LEU A 103 -23.14 5.25 -1.58
CA LEU A 103 -22.62 6.35 -2.40
C LEU A 103 -23.42 7.64 -2.16
N THR A 104 -22.77 8.79 -2.29
CA THR A 104 -23.50 10.07 -2.32
C THR A 104 -24.26 10.23 -3.64
N CYS A 105 -25.13 11.24 -3.71
CA CYS A 105 -25.84 11.56 -4.96
C CYS A 105 -24.87 11.92 -6.10
N ALA A 106 -23.83 12.71 -5.81
CA ALA A 106 -22.81 13.09 -6.78
C ALA A 106 -22.00 11.88 -7.26
N GLU A 107 -21.61 10.99 -6.35
CA GLU A 107 -20.88 9.77 -6.69
C GLU A 107 -21.73 8.77 -7.49
N THR A 108 -23.01 8.62 -7.13
CA THR A 108 -23.96 7.78 -7.86
C THR A 108 -24.16 8.31 -9.28
N LEU A 109 -24.35 9.62 -9.43
CA LEU A 109 -24.48 10.28 -10.72
C LEU A 109 -23.22 10.09 -11.57
N PHE A 110 -22.04 10.29 -10.96
CA PHE A 110 -20.75 10.08 -11.59
C PHE A 110 -20.60 8.63 -12.08
N ARG A 111 -20.77 7.65 -11.19
CA ARG A 111 -20.66 6.23 -11.51
C ARG A 111 -21.52 5.83 -12.69
N ASN A 112 -22.81 6.17 -12.65
CA ASN A 112 -23.76 5.76 -13.68
C ASN A 112 -23.43 6.42 -15.03
N ARG A 113 -23.17 7.74 -15.04
CA ARG A 113 -22.91 8.47 -16.29
C ARG A 113 -21.56 8.11 -16.92
N VAL A 114 -20.53 7.86 -16.13
CA VAL A 114 -19.24 7.38 -16.64
C VAL A 114 -19.41 6.02 -17.29
N LYS A 115 -20.17 5.11 -16.65
CA LYS A 115 -20.47 3.81 -17.25
C LYS A 115 -21.27 3.94 -18.55
N ASP A 116 -22.33 4.73 -18.54
CA ASP A 116 -23.24 4.87 -19.69
C ASP A 116 -22.56 5.56 -20.90
N ARG A 117 -21.69 6.53 -20.66
CA ARG A 117 -21.09 7.35 -21.72
C ARG A 117 -19.72 6.88 -22.18
N LEU A 118 -18.91 6.32 -21.28
CA LEU A 118 -17.52 5.95 -21.54
C LEU A 118 -17.27 4.44 -21.43
N GLY A 119 -18.22 3.68 -20.88
CA GLY A 119 -18.07 2.24 -20.63
C GLY A 119 -17.18 1.89 -19.43
N TRP A 120 -16.55 2.87 -18.80
CA TRP A 120 -15.63 2.68 -17.67
C TRP A 120 -16.40 2.43 -16.37
N THR A 121 -15.85 1.56 -15.52
CA THR A 121 -16.50 1.18 -14.27
C THR A 121 -15.92 1.98 -13.10
N ALA A 122 -16.78 2.74 -12.43
CA ALA A 122 -16.52 3.28 -11.11
C ALA A 122 -17.36 2.53 -10.07
N THR A 123 -16.79 2.29 -8.90
CA THR A 123 -17.44 1.60 -7.78
C THR A 123 -17.26 2.42 -6.51
N LEU A 124 -18.02 2.10 -5.47
CA LEU A 124 -17.57 2.39 -4.11
C LEU A 124 -16.17 1.79 -3.92
N GLY A 125 -15.29 2.52 -3.24
CA GLY A 125 -14.02 1.98 -2.78
C GLY A 125 -14.21 0.67 -2.01
N ARG A 126 -13.16 -0.13 -1.98
CA ARG A 126 -13.15 -1.34 -1.15
C ARG A 126 -12.31 -1.04 0.07
N SER A 127 -12.93 -0.99 1.23
CA SER A 127 -12.29 -0.46 2.44
C SER A 127 -12.36 -1.43 3.60
N ALA A 128 -11.30 -1.53 4.40
CA ALA A 128 -11.22 -2.39 5.57
C ALA A 128 -11.96 -1.79 6.79
N ASN A 129 -13.21 -1.38 6.58
CA ASN A 129 -14.13 -0.86 7.58
C ASN A 129 -15.37 -1.76 7.64
N ILE A 130 -15.74 -2.23 8.83
CA ILE A 130 -16.81 -3.20 8.98
C ILE A 130 -18.17 -2.52 9.12
N THR A 131 -19.16 -2.94 8.32
CA THR A 131 -20.56 -2.45 8.42
C THR A 131 -21.47 -3.37 9.25
N ARG A 132 -20.95 -4.49 9.75
CA ARG A 132 -21.58 -5.36 10.75
C ARG A 132 -20.53 -5.85 11.74
N PRO A 133 -20.90 -6.21 12.99
CA PRO A 133 -19.96 -6.72 13.96
C PRO A 133 -19.32 -8.05 13.52
N ILE A 134 -18.01 -8.18 13.69
CA ILE A 134 -17.25 -9.43 13.49
C ILE A 134 -16.10 -9.51 14.50
N ASN A 135 -15.76 -10.71 14.97
CA ASN A 135 -14.58 -10.97 15.81
C ASN A 135 -14.46 -10.02 17.02
N GLY A 136 -15.58 -9.68 17.66
CA GLY A 136 -15.63 -8.76 18.82
C GLY A 136 -15.45 -7.27 18.48
N ARG A 137 -15.40 -6.90 17.19
CA ARG A 137 -15.33 -5.49 16.73
C ARG A 137 -16.71 -4.96 16.38
N ALA A 138 -17.01 -3.72 16.78
CA ALA A 138 -18.27 -3.06 16.50
C ALA A 138 -18.32 -2.49 15.07
N ALA A 139 -19.52 -2.42 14.49
CA ALA A 139 -19.73 -1.76 13.19
C ALA A 139 -19.29 -0.28 13.19
N CYS A 140 -18.89 0.23 12.03
CA CYS A 140 -18.46 1.61 11.89
C CYS A 140 -19.58 2.60 12.20
N HIS A 141 -19.31 3.55 13.08
CA HIS A 141 -20.24 4.63 13.46
C HIS A 141 -20.04 5.93 12.67
N TYR A 142 -19.14 5.93 11.67
CA TYR A 142 -18.86 7.11 10.83
C TYR A 142 -18.45 8.37 11.62
N CYS A 143 -17.81 8.19 12.77
CA CYS A 143 -17.40 9.30 13.64
C CYS A 143 -16.23 10.09 13.02
N GLY A 144 -15.19 9.41 12.55
CA GLY A 144 -14.00 10.01 11.97
C GLY A 144 -13.27 11.01 12.91
N PRO A 145 -12.14 11.56 12.49
CA PRO A 145 -11.38 11.17 11.30
C PRO A 145 -10.51 9.93 11.59
N CYS A 146 -10.51 8.95 10.66
CA CYS A 146 -9.95 7.61 10.91
C CYS A 146 -8.42 7.55 11.00
N ASP A 147 -7.71 8.53 10.43
CA ASP A 147 -6.26 8.70 10.51
C ASP A 147 -5.76 8.98 11.94
N ARG A 148 -6.65 9.37 12.85
CA ARG A 148 -6.35 9.57 14.28
C ARG A 148 -6.57 8.32 15.13
N GLY A 149 -6.95 7.20 14.50
CA GLY A 149 -7.34 5.95 15.17
C GLY A 149 -8.85 5.75 15.23
N CYS A 150 -9.28 4.58 15.71
CA CYS A 150 -10.70 4.26 15.88
C CYS A 150 -10.95 3.68 17.27
N VAL A 151 -11.65 4.46 18.09
CA VAL A 151 -12.03 4.10 19.47
C VAL A 151 -12.90 2.85 19.54
N THR A 152 -13.69 2.59 18.49
CA THR A 152 -14.62 1.45 18.42
C THR A 152 -14.03 0.23 17.72
N HIS A 153 -12.75 0.29 17.31
CA HIS A 153 -12.04 -0.77 16.59
C HIS A 153 -12.78 -1.27 15.33
N SER A 154 -13.50 -0.38 14.65
CA SER A 154 -14.39 -0.70 13.51
C SER A 154 -13.71 -0.75 12.15
N TYR A 155 -12.41 -0.45 12.08
CA TYR A 155 -11.60 -0.68 10.88
C TYR A 155 -10.44 -1.62 11.21
N PHE A 156 -9.83 -2.22 10.20
CA PHE A 156 -8.69 -3.09 10.44
C PHE A 156 -7.42 -2.33 10.81
N ASN A 157 -6.82 -2.75 11.91
CA ASN A 157 -5.53 -2.30 12.37
C ASN A 157 -4.86 -3.47 13.07
N SER A 158 -3.66 -3.85 12.68
CA SER A 158 -3.03 -5.05 13.23
C SER A 158 -2.80 -4.95 14.74
N ALA A 159 -2.66 -3.76 15.33
CA ALA A 159 -2.45 -3.59 16.77
C ALA A 159 -3.59 -4.17 17.62
N PHE A 160 -4.83 -3.79 17.31
CA PHE A 160 -6.02 -4.22 18.06
C PHE A 160 -6.79 -5.36 17.38
N THR A 161 -6.25 -5.92 16.29
CA THR A 161 -6.81 -7.11 15.62
C THR A 161 -5.85 -8.29 15.70
N THR A 162 -5.01 -8.51 14.68
CA THR A 162 -4.15 -9.70 14.58
C THR A 162 -3.13 -9.82 15.70
N VAL A 163 -2.51 -8.72 16.15
CA VAL A 163 -1.58 -8.74 17.30
C VAL A 163 -2.33 -9.05 18.59
N ALA A 164 -3.47 -8.39 18.82
CA ALA A 164 -4.30 -8.66 19.99
C ALA A 164 -4.78 -10.11 20.04
N ASP A 165 -5.21 -10.69 18.93
CA ASP A 165 -5.62 -12.09 18.84
C ASP A 165 -4.45 -13.06 19.01
N ALA A 166 -3.27 -12.75 18.45
CA ALA A 166 -2.06 -13.53 18.68
C ALA A 166 -1.67 -13.57 20.16
N LEU A 167 -1.74 -12.43 20.86
CA LEU A 167 -1.48 -12.35 22.31
C LEU A 167 -2.48 -13.16 23.15
N LYS A 168 -3.77 -13.16 22.78
CA LYS A 168 -4.80 -13.96 23.47
C LYS A 168 -4.52 -15.47 23.43
N THR A 169 -3.73 -15.96 22.47
CA THR A 169 -3.38 -17.38 22.41
C THR A 169 -2.45 -17.84 23.54
N GLY A 170 -1.77 -16.92 24.23
CA GLY A 170 -0.70 -17.24 25.19
C GLY A 170 0.57 -17.80 24.56
N LYS A 171 0.66 -17.86 23.23
CA LYS A 171 1.82 -18.38 22.46
C LYS A 171 2.60 -17.28 21.73
N CYS A 172 2.24 -16.02 21.95
CA CYS A 172 2.88 -14.86 21.34
C CYS A 172 3.50 -13.98 22.42
N THR A 173 4.78 -13.65 22.27
CA THR A 173 5.47 -12.63 23.07
C THR A 173 5.67 -11.39 22.21
N HIS A 174 5.11 -10.26 22.63
CA HIS A 174 5.31 -8.98 21.96
C HIS A 174 6.29 -8.11 22.75
N ILE A 175 7.43 -7.79 22.14
CA ILE A 175 8.49 -6.96 22.72
C ILE A 175 8.45 -5.57 22.04
N PRO A 176 7.80 -4.56 22.63
CA PRO A 176 7.79 -3.21 22.05
C PRO A 176 9.17 -2.56 22.18
N ASN A 177 9.40 -1.51 21.39
CA ASN A 177 10.67 -0.75 21.38
C ASN A 177 11.91 -1.56 21.01
N ALA A 178 11.76 -2.78 20.51
CA ALA A 178 12.85 -3.60 19.99
C ALA A 178 13.08 -3.30 18.51
N MET A 179 14.10 -2.50 18.19
CA MET A 179 14.45 -2.19 16.80
C MET A 179 15.47 -3.20 16.28
N VAL A 180 14.97 -4.24 15.60
CA VAL A 180 15.81 -5.24 14.93
C VAL A 180 16.60 -4.57 13.81
N TYR A 181 17.90 -4.84 13.75
CA TYR A 181 18.76 -4.31 12.70
C TYR A 181 19.67 -5.36 12.05
N LYS A 182 19.72 -6.58 12.61
CA LYS A 182 20.55 -7.66 12.08
C LYS A 182 19.94 -9.03 12.36
N VAL A 183 19.96 -9.91 11.36
CA VAL A 183 19.74 -11.35 11.48
C VAL A 183 21.06 -12.01 11.85
N LEU A 184 21.00 -12.88 12.86
CA LEU A 184 22.14 -13.66 13.32
C LEU A 184 22.16 -15.00 12.57
N MET A 185 23.32 -15.37 12.02
CA MET A 185 23.52 -16.63 11.30
C MET A 185 24.29 -17.65 12.13
N ASP A 186 23.91 -18.91 11.98
CA ASP A 186 24.77 -20.06 12.23
C ASP A 186 25.46 -20.40 10.90
N SER A 187 26.73 -20.01 10.78
CA SER A 187 27.51 -20.15 9.56
C SER A 187 27.80 -21.60 9.18
N ASP A 188 27.85 -22.51 10.16
CA ASP A 188 28.15 -23.93 9.90
C ASP A 188 26.95 -24.64 9.26
N ARG A 189 25.74 -24.24 9.67
CA ARG A 189 24.49 -24.80 9.15
C ARG A 189 23.87 -24.00 8.00
N ASN A 190 24.43 -22.82 7.70
CA ASN A 190 23.86 -21.83 6.80
C ASN A 190 22.36 -21.57 7.09
N CYS A 191 22.05 -21.26 8.35
CA CYS A 191 20.69 -20.97 8.79
C CYS A 191 20.65 -19.77 9.74
N ALA A 192 19.54 -19.05 9.75
CA ALA A 192 19.28 -18.01 10.74
C ALA A 192 19.16 -18.66 12.13
N LYS A 193 19.78 -18.07 13.16
CA LYS A 193 19.69 -18.53 14.56
C LYS A 193 18.91 -17.58 15.46
N GLY A 194 18.63 -16.37 14.97
CA GLY A 194 18.00 -15.32 15.75
C GLY A 194 18.14 -13.94 15.13
N VAL A 195 17.85 -12.92 15.93
CA VAL A 195 17.97 -11.51 15.57
C VAL A 195 18.66 -10.73 16.67
N LEU A 196 19.32 -9.64 16.29
CA LEU A 196 19.90 -8.64 17.17
C LEU A 196 19.09 -7.34 17.01
N TYR A 197 18.64 -6.80 18.14
CA TYR A 197 17.88 -5.55 18.21
C TYR A 197 18.50 -4.58 19.21
N ILE A 198 18.22 -3.29 19.03
CA ILE A 198 18.49 -2.25 20.02
C ILE A 198 17.18 -1.91 20.73
N ASP A 199 17.19 -1.92 22.06
CA ASP A 199 16.07 -1.36 22.84
C ASP A 199 16.08 0.15 22.69
N ARG A 200 15.01 0.74 22.13
CA ARG A 200 14.95 2.17 21.82
C ARG A 200 14.97 3.05 23.08
N ASN A 201 14.62 2.52 24.24
CA ASN A 201 14.62 3.26 25.51
C ASN A 201 15.98 3.17 26.19
N THR A 202 16.53 1.96 26.34
CA THR A 202 17.80 1.76 27.08
C THR A 202 19.04 1.92 26.20
N ARG A 203 18.87 1.85 24.87
CA ARG A 203 19.94 1.80 23.86
C ARG A 203 20.85 0.58 23.95
N GLU A 204 20.43 -0.45 24.68
CA GLU A 204 21.22 -1.67 24.84
C GLU A 204 20.93 -2.65 23.69
N PRO A 205 21.97 -3.31 23.14
CA PRO A 205 21.80 -4.40 22.18
C PRO A 205 21.30 -5.67 22.90
N ARG A 206 20.39 -6.40 22.25
CA ARG A 206 19.81 -7.65 22.78
C ARG A 206 19.62 -8.68 21.67
N GLU A 207 19.89 -9.94 22.00
CA GLU A 207 19.71 -11.07 21.10
C GLU A 207 18.43 -11.85 21.43
N VAL A 208 17.74 -12.31 20.38
CA VAL A 208 16.62 -13.23 20.49
C VAL A 208 16.87 -14.40 19.56
N TRP A 209 16.84 -15.60 20.13
CA TRP A 209 17.11 -16.84 19.41
C TRP A 209 15.81 -17.49 18.94
N GLY A 210 15.84 -18.07 17.75
CA GLY A 210 14.65 -18.66 17.14
C GLY A 210 15.00 -19.66 16.05
N ARG A 211 14.08 -20.61 15.82
CA ARG A 211 14.22 -21.62 14.76
C ARG A 211 14.01 -21.05 13.36
N VAL A 212 13.20 -20.00 13.25
CA VAL A 212 12.82 -19.35 11.99
C VAL A 212 12.81 -17.85 12.23
N VAL A 213 13.29 -17.08 11.25
CA VAL A 213 13.21 -15.61 11.24
C VAL A 213 12.28 -15.18 10.12
N VAL A 214 11.30 -14.34 10.46
CA VAL A 214 10.38 -13.73 9.49
C VAL A 214 10.51 -12.21 9.60
N LEU A 215 10.97 -11.56 8.53
CA LEU A 215 11.06 -10.11 8.44
C LEU A 215 9.73 -9.54 7.91
N CYS A 216 9.11 -8.67 8.70
CA CYS A 216 7.87 -7.95 8.34
C CYS A 216 8.02 -6.44 8.66
N ALA A 217 9.19 -5.86 8.38
CA ALA A 217 9.57 -4.53 8.86
C ALA A 217 9.12 -3.38 7.94
N GLN A 218 8.36 -3.68 6.88
CA GLN A 218 8.16 -2.88 5.68
C GLN A 218 9.34 -3.02 4.71
N SER A 219 9.06 -2.86 3.42
CA SER A 219 9.98 -3.24 2.35
C SER A 219 11.40 -2.70 2.52
N LEU A 220 11.52 -1.38 2.74
CA LEU A 220 12.81 -0.70 2.90
C LEU A 220 13.54 -1.14 4.17
N GLU A 221 12.86 -1.26 5.31
CA GLU A 221 13.52 -1.67 6.56
C GLU A 221 13.89 -3.17 6.56
N SER A 222 13.07 -4.04 5.97
CA SER A 222 13.40 -5.46 5.83
C SER A 222 14.67 -5.64 5.00
N VAL A 223 14.82 -4.90 3.89
CA VAL A 223 16.05 -4.91 3.10
C VAL A 223 17.22 -4.26 3.83
N ARG A 224 17.00 -3.18 4.58
CA ARG A 224 18.04 -2.58 5.45
C ARG A 224 18.57 -3.59 6.47
N VAL A 225 17.69 -4.38 7.10
CA VAL A 225 18.09 -5.46 8.00
C VAL A 225 18.91 -6.50 7.25
N LEU A 226 18.51 -6.92 6.05
CA LEU A 226 19.27 -7.89 5.24
C LEU A 226 20.67 -7.37 4.88
N PHE A 227 20.82 -6.12 4.47
CA PHE A 227 22.13 -5.52 4.21
C PHE A 227 23.00 -5.45 5.46
N ASN A 228 22.46 -4.97 6.59
CA ASN A 228 23.17 -4.94 7.87
C ASN A 228 23.47 -6.34 8.45
N SER A 229 22.88 -7.39 7.85
CA SER A 229 23.15 -8.80 8.17
C SER A 229 24.28 -9.43 7.36
N ALA A 230 25.03 -8.63 6.60
CA ALA A 230 26.23 -9.08 5.89
C ALA A 230 27.22 -9.81 6.81
N ASN A 231 27.86 -10.85 6.26
CA ASN A 231 28.86 -11.68 6.92
C ASN A 231 29.84 -12.25 5.87
N SER A 232 30.79 -13.10 6.28
CA SER A 232 31.80 -13.65 5.37
C SER A 232 31.24 -14.52 4.23
N GLN A 233 30.12 -15.20 4.45
CA GLN A 233 29.43 -16.00 3.41
C GLN A 233 28.51 -15.13 2.53
N HIS A 234 28.00 -14.03 3.09
CA HIS A 234 27.10 -13.09 2.43
C HIS A 234 27.63 -11.65 2.54
N PRO A 235 28.72 -11.30 1.84
CA PRO A 235 29.42 -10.03 2.05
C PRO A 235 28.61 -8.80 1.62
N ASN A 236 27.67 -8.98 0.69
CA ASN A 236 26.85 -7.90 0.12
C ASN A 236 25.43 -7.87 0.71
N GLY A 237 25.24 -8.41 1.92
CA GLY A 237 23.94 -8.57 2.57
C GLY A 237 23.41 -10.00 2.50
N LEU A 238 22.66 -10.38 3.54
CA LEU A 238 22.05 -11.70 3.64
C LEU A 238 20.97 -11.89 2.57
N ALA A 239 20.84 -13.11 2.02
CA ALA A 239 19.92 -13.43 0.92
C ALA A 239 20.22 -12.70 -0.41
N ASN A 240 21.47 -12.29 -0.66
CA ASN A 240 21.86 -11.54 -1.85
C ASN A 240 22.76 -12.32 -2.83
N SER A 241 22.65 -13.66 -2.93
CA SER A 241 23.44 -14.44 -3.90
C SER A 241 23.15 -14.08 -5.36
N SER A 242 21.93 -13.59 -5.65
CA SER A 242 21.50 -13.15 -6.97
C SER A 242 22.01 -11.77 -7.37
N GLY A 243 22.49 -10.97 -6.39
CA GLY A 243 22.78 -9.54 -6.59
C GLY A 243 21.54 -8.66 -6.76
N VAL A 244 20.33 -9.21 -6.58
CA VAL A 244 19.07 -8.50 -6.81
C VAL A 244 18.58 -7.75 -5.57
N LEU A 245 19.08 -8.07 -4.37
CA LEU A 245 18.65 -7.39 -3.14
C LEU A 245 18.94 -5.89 -3.25
N GLY A 246 17.92 -5.09 -2.96
CA GLY A 246 17.95 -3.64 -3.06
C GLY A 246 17.47 -3.09 -4.39
N HIS A 247 17.33 -3.88 -5.47
CA HIS A 247 16.94 -3.39 -6.80
C HIS A 247 15.43 -3.52 -7.09
N TYR A 248 14.96 -2.81 -8.11
CA TYR A 248 13.54 -2.80 -8.53
C TYR A 248 12.63 -2.14 -7.49
N LEU A 249 13.10 -1.05 -6.88
CA LEU A 249 12.25 -0.24 -6.00
C LEU A 249 11.11 0.38 -6.81
N MET A 250 9.90 0.16 -6.32
CA MET A 250 8.67 0.72 -6.88
C MET A 250 7.88 1.42 -5.78
N ASP A 251 7.14 2.45 -6.17
CA ASP A 251 6.08 3.12 -5.42
C ASP A 251 5.03 3.57 -6.45
N HIS A 252 3.85 4.01 -6.03
CA HIS A 252 2.87 4.53 -6.97
C HIS A 252 3.17 5.96 -7.41
N ILE A 253 2.79 6.27 -8.64
CA ILE A 253 2.57 7.65 -9.06
C ILE A 253 1.32 8.15 -8.34
N TRP A 254 1.50 8.55 -7.10
CA TRP A 254 0.41 8.95 -6.22
C TRP A 254 -0.05 10.35 -6.56
N VAL A 255 -1.31 10.47 -7.02
CA VAL A 255 -1.97 11.74 -7.30
C VAL A 255 -1.08 12.60 -8.23
N GLY A 256 -0.45 11.94 -9.22
CA GLY A 256 0.40 12.60 -10.21
C GLY A 256 -0.45 13.41 -11.20
N GLY A 257 -1.62 12.90 -11.56
CA GLY A 257 -2.63 13.61 -12.33
C GLY A 257 -4.04 13.31 -11.83
N GLY A 258 -4.99 14.19 -12.16
CA GLY A 258 -6.37 14.05 -11.75
C GLY A 258 -7.18 15.29 -12.09
N ALA A 259 -8.40 15.38 -11.55
CA ALA A 259 -9.27 16.53 -11.73
C ALA A 259 -10.30 16.64 -10.62
N SER A 260 -10.85 17.84 -10.42
CA SER A 260 -12.05 18.08 -9.61
C SER A 260 -13.14 18.76 -10.44
N GLY A 261 -14.39 18.62 -10.01
CA GLY A 261 -15.53 19.28 -10.63
C GLY A 261 -16.72 19.40 -9.69
N GLU A 262 -17.55 20.41 -9.94
CA GLU A 262 -18.70 20.78 -9.11
C GLU A 262 -19.99 20.09 -9.57
N PHE A 263 -20.86 19.73 -8.62
CA PHE A 263 -22.13 19.04 -8.85
C PHE A 263 -23.32 19.82 -8.25
N PRO A 264 -23.55 21.08 -8.66
CA PRO A 264 -24.62 21.92 -8.10
C PRO A 264 -26.03 21.36 -8.34
N GLN A 265 -26.19 20.46 -9.31
CA GLN A 265 -27.45 19.78 -9.60
C GLN A 265 -27.84 18.69 -8.59
N THR A 266 -26.94 18.32 -7.68
CA THR A 266 -27.19 17.24 -6.72
C THR A 266 -27.66 17.78 -5.38
N PRO A 267 -28.59 17.11 -4.68
CA PRO A 267 -29.03 17.56 -3.37
C PRO A 267 -27.95 17.29 -2.32
N GLY A 268 -27.84 18.18 -1.34
CA GLY A 268 -26.90 18.04 -0.23
C GLY A 268 -27.12 19.11 0.84
N ARG A 269 -26.68 18.84 2.06
CA ARG A 269 -26.57 19.84 3.13
C ARG A 269 -25.18 19.76 3.73
N PRO A 270 -24.48 20.89 3.92
CA PRO A 270 -23.18 20.87 4.56
C PRO A 270 -23.36 20.49 6.04
N GLY A 271 -22.38 19.76 6.58
CA GLY A 271 -22.43 19.28 7.95
C GLY A 271 -21.10 18.67 8.37
N PHE A 272 -20.98 18.37 9.67
CA PHE A 272 -19.76 17.80 10.27
C PHE A 272 -19.80 16.27 10.40
N GLY A 273 -20.83 15.61 9.86
CA GLY A 273 -20.95 14.15 9.85
C GLY A 273 -22.35 13.68 9.40
N PRO A 274 -22.53 12.36 9.19
CA PRO A 274 -21.54 11.28 9.35
C PRO A 274 -20.38 11.33 8.34
N ASN A 275 -19.17 10.98 8.79
CA ASN A 275 -17.96 10.98 7.97
C ASN A 275 -17.71 9.56 7.41
N ARG A 276 -18.20 9.30 6.20
CA ARG A 276 -17.95 8.02 5.53
C ARG A 276 -16.45 7.83 5.29
N PRO A 277 -15.81 6.78 5.83
CA PRO A 277 -14.36 6.55 5.70
C PRO A 277 -13.98 5.88 4.38
N ASP A 278 -14.73 6.16 3.32
CA ASP A 278 -14.59 5.55 2.01
C ASP A 278 -14.98 6.54 0.91
N GLY A 279 -14.51 6.25 -0.30
CA GLY A 279 -14.68 7.08 -1.48
C GLY A 279 -15.18 6.27 -2.67
N ILE A 280 -14.87 6.76 -3.87
CA ILE A 280 -15.03 6.01 -5.10
C ILE A 280 -13.69 5.49 -5.59
N TYR A 281 -13.74 4.39 -6.34
CA TYR A 281 -12.62 3.86 -7.09
C TYR A 281 -13.02 3.71 -8.56
N VAL A 282 -12.23 4.28 -9.45
CA VAL A 282 -12.34 4.04 -10.89
C VAL A 282 -11.34 2.95 -11.23
N ILE A 283 -11.86 1.83 -11.73
CA ILE A 283 -11.07 0.65 -12.10
C ILE A 283 -10.21 1.00 -13.31
N ARG A 284 -9.00 0.44 -13.34
CA ARG A 284 -8.09 0.58 -14.48
C ARG A 284 -8.80 0.23 -15.79
N PHE A 285 -8.77 1.18 -16.72
CA PHE A 285 -9.36 1.05 -18.05
C PHE A 285 -8.30 1.15 -19.15
N ARG A 286 -7.12 1.71 -18.86
CA ARG A 286 -5.99 1.79 -19.79
C ARG A 286 -5.22 0.47 -19.82
N ASN A 287 -4.85 0.06 -21.03
CA ASN A 287 -4.02 -1.13 -21.30
C ASN A 287 -4.54 -2.41 -20.60
N THR A 288 -5.85 -2.65 -20.62
CA THR A 288 -6.48 -3.88 -20.12
C THR A 288 -6.77 -4.84 -21.29
N LYS A 289 -7.26 -6.07 -21.07
CA LYS A 289 -7.51 -7.02 -22.18
C LYS A 289 -8.37 -6.42 -23.30
N ASN A 290 -9.46 -5.74 -22.92
CA ASN A 290 -10.43 -5.14 -23.85
C ASN A 290 -10.45 -3.59 -23.81
N GLY A 291 -9.60 -2.98 -22.99
CA GLY A 291 -9.55 -1.53 -22.83
C GLY A 291 -8.72 -0.81 -23.89
N PRO A 292 -8.85 0.53 -23.97
CA PRO A 292 -8.01 1.36 -24.84
C PRO A 292 -6.52 1.11 -24.59
N ARG A 293 -5.79 0.89 -25.69
CA ARG A 293 -4.32 0.82 -25.70
C ARG A 293 -3.75 2.22 -25.75
N TRP A 294 -2.72 2.47 -24.95
CA TRP A 294 -1.95 3.70 -25.01
C TRP A 294 -0.55 3.42 -25.56
N LYS A 295 -0.06 4.32 -26.42
CA LYS A 295 1.24 4.14 -27.09
C LYS A 295 2.43 4.63 -26.25
N ASN A 296 2.16 5.55 -25.31
CA ASN A 296 3.22 6.28 -24.62
C ASN A 296 3.55 5.72 -23.23
N PHE A 297 2.77 4.76 -22.73
CA PHE A 297 3.06 4.07 -21.48
C PHE A 297 2.53 2.63 -21.50
N LEU A 298 3.25 1.76 -20.80
CA LEU A 298 2.86 0.43 -20.40
C LEU A 298 2.09 0.48 -19.08
N ARG A 299 1.46 -0.64 -18.71
CA ARG A 299 0.63 -0.71 -17.49
C ARG A 299 -0.51 0.32 -17.51
N GLY A 300 -0.98 0.75 -16.35
CA GLY A 300 -2.01 1.76 -16.28
C GLY A 300 -2.23 2.26 -14.87
N TYR A 301 -3.38 2.88 -14.68
CA TYR A 301 -3.74 3.53 -13.43
C TYR A 301 -5.22 3.34 -13.14
N GLY A 302 -5.57 3.40 -11.86
CA GLY A 302 -6.93 3.64 -11.38
C GLY A 302 -7.05 5.04 -10.79
N PHE A 303 -8.26 5.44 -10.43
CA PHE A 303 -8.48 6.66 -9.64
C PHE A 303 -9.08 6.34 -8.29
N GLN A 304 -8.62 7.05 -7.27
CA GLN A 304 -9.34 7.17 -6.01
C GLN A 304 -9.88 8.59 -5.89
N GLY A 305 -11.02 8.71 -5.22
CA GLY A 305 -11.68 9.99 -5.11
C GLY A 305 -12.89 9.94 -4.22
N GLY A 306 -13.67 10.99 -4.26
CA GLY A 306 -14.90 11.07 -3.50
C GLY A 306 -15.55 12.43 -3.67
N SER A 307 -16.82 12.49 -3.30
CA SER A 307 -17.51 13.77 -3.20
C SER A 307 -17.35 14.40 -1.82
N SER A 308 -17.44 15.72 -1.77
CA SER A 308 -17.57 16.50 -0.54
C SER A 308 -18.74 17.48 -0.68
N ILE A 309 -19.36 17.80 0.45
CA ILE A 309 -20.41 18.81 0.58
C ILE A 309 -19.93 19.79 1.65
N ASN A 310 -19.44 20.94 1.22
CA ASN A 310 -18.82 21.93 2.11
C ASN A 310 -19.72 23.14 2.33
N PHE A 311 -19.50 23.83 3.45
CA PHE A 311 -20.07 25.16 3.67
C PHE A 311 -19.47 26.15 2.67
N ASN A 312 -20.30 27.02 2.10
CA ASN A 312 -19.83 28.13 1.26
C ASN A 312 -19.24 29.24 2.15
N LEU A 313 -17.98 29.05 2.59
CA LEU A 313 -17.28 30.03 3.42
C LEU A 313 -17.00 31.34 2.68
N ARG A 314 -17.20 31.38 1.37
CA ARG A 314 -17.06 32.54 0.48
C ARG A 314 -18.37 33.30 0.27
N ALA A 315 -19.45 32.92 0.96
CA ALA A 315 -20.73 33.59 0.87
C ALA A 315 -20.61 35.09 1.16
N ALA A 316 -21.26 35.92 0.33
CA ALA A 316 -21.23 37.37 0.47
C ALA A 316 -22.16 37.87 1.59
N GLY A 317 -21.86 39.06 2.10
CA GLY A 317 -22.67 39.75 3.10
C GLY A 317 -22.27 39.46 4.56
N PHE A 318 -23.08 39.95 5.50
CA PHE A 318 -22.90 39.75 6.95
C PHE A 318 -24.25 39.47 7.61
N GLY A 319 -24.24 39.03 8.87
CA GLY A 319 -25.46 38.78 9.64
C GLY A 319 -26.34 37.69 9.01
N GLU A 320 -27.61 38.01 8.74
CA GLU A 320 -28.58 37.06 8.20
C GLU A 320 -28.22 36.59 6.78
N ALA A 321 -27.75 37.50 5.90
CA ALA A 321 -27.40 37.16 4.52
C ALA A 321 -26.25 36.14 4.48
N TYR A 322 -25.20 36.34 5.29
CA TYR A 322 -24.09 35.39 5.40
C TYR A 322 -24.55 34.05 5.98
N LYS A 323 -25.39 34.06 7.03
CA LYS A 323 -25.93 32.83 7.63
C LYS A 323 -26.75 32.00 6.64
N LYS A 324 -27.47 32.63 5.71
CA LYS A 324 -28.18 31.91 4.63
C LYS A 324 -27.21 31.42 3.56
N GLY A 325 -26.29 32.27 3.12
CA GLY A 325 -25.34 31.94 2.05
C GLY A 325 -24.35 30.84 2.44
N VAL A 326 -23.87 30.80 3.68
CA VAL A 326 -22.92 29.77 4.13
C VAL A 326 -23.53 28.36 4.15
N LEU A 327 -24.86 28.27 4.23
CA LEU A 327 -25.61 27.01 4.19
C LEU A 327 -25.93 26.55 2.76
N ASP A 328 -25.67 27.38 1.75
CA ASP A 328 -25.72 26.98 0.34
C ASP A 328 -24.52 26.04 0.06
N PRO A 329 -24.76 24.76 -0.28
CA PRO A 329 -23.69 23.76 -0.32
C PRO A 329 -22.77 23.91 -1.53
N GLU A 330 -21.46 23.89 -1.30
CA GLU A 330 -20.48 23.63 -2.35
C GLU A 330 -20.27 22.12 -2.48
N ILE A 331 -20.85 21.52 -3.53
CA ILE A 331 -20.73 20.08 -3.81
C ILE A 331 -19.71 19.86 -4.91
N ALA A 332 -18.66 19.11 -4.60
CA ALA A 332 -17.60 18.79 -5.55
C ALA A 332 -17.19 17.33 -5.46
N LEU A 333 -16.69 16.78 -6.56
CA LEU A 333 -16.07 15.47 -6.63
C LEU A 333 -14.65 15.62 -7.18
N GLY A 334 -13.69 14.97 -6.52
CA GLY A 334 -12.29 14.94 -6.94
C GLY A 334 -11.83 13.52 -7.25
N LEU A 335 -10.90 13.40 -8.20
CA LEU A 335 -10.22 12.18 -8.58
C LEU A 335 -8.72 12.39 -8.57
N GLY A 336 -7.98 11.48 -7.96
CA GLY A 336 -6.51 11.39 -8.01
C GLY A 336 -6.08 10.04 -8.57
N GLY A 337 -5.21 10.06 -9.58
CA GLY A 337 -4.70 8.85 -10.22
C GLY A 337 -3.66 8.13 -9.36
N PHE A 338 -3.65 6.80 -9.45
CA PHE A 338 -2.65 5.91 -8.85
C PHE A 338 -2.06 5.07 -9.98
N GLY A 339 -0.87 5.45 -10.44
CA GLY A 339 -0.18 4.79 -11.55
C GLY A 339 0.81 3.73 -11.09
N GLU A 340 0.85 2.62 -11.82
CA GLU A 340 1.85 1.57 -11.64
C GLU A 340 3.24 2.05 -12.09
N CYS A 341 4.23 1.98 -11.20
CA CYS A 341 5.62 2.24 -11.55
C CYS A 341 6.29 0.96 -12.03
N LEU A 342 7.05 1.05 -13.13
CA LEU A 342 7.80 -0.07 -13.66
C LEU A 342 8.95 -0.50 -12.74
N ALA A 343 9.14 -1.81 -12.62
CA ALA A 343 10.24 -2.42 -11.88
C ALA A 343 11.57 -2.20 -12.62
N ARG A 344 12.23 -1.06 -12.39
CA ARG A 344 13.51 -0.73 -13.03
C ARG A 344 14.71 -1.11 -12.16
N TRP A 345 15.77 -1.63 -12.79
CA TRP A 345 17.00 -2.00 -12.07
C TRP A 345 17.72 -0.81 -11.42
N ASP A 346 17.66 0.35 -12.08
CA ASP A 346 18.29 1.60 -11.65
C ASP A 346 17.53 2.32 -10.53
N ASN A 347 16.35 1.82 -10.16
CA ASN A 347 15.71 2.17 -8.90
C ASN A 347 16.15 1.15 -7.84
N TYR A 348 17.02 1.57 -6.92
CA TYR A 348 17.63 0.68 -5.93
C TYR A 348 17.92 1.35 -4.58
N VAL A 349 18.27 0.54 -3.59
CA VAL A 349 18.70 0.98 -2.26
C VAL A 349 19.99 0.29 -1.85
N GLU A 350 20.82 1.00 -1.10
CA GLU A 350 22.07 0.50 -0.54
C GLU A 350 22.27 1.07 0.88
N ILE A 351 23.26 0.57 1.61
CA ILE A 351 23.65 1.18 2.89
C ILE A 351 24.49 2.42 2.63
N ASP A 352 24.16 3.52 3.29
CA ASP A 352 25.03 4.69 3.29
C ASP A 352 26.28 4.40 4.16
N PRO A 353 27.50 4.46 3.60
CA PRO A 353 28.71 4.14 4.36
C PRO A 353 29.04 5.19 5.43
N ASN A 354 28.47 6.39 5.34
CA ASN A 354 28.84 7.55 6.14
C ASN A 354 27.75 7.96 7.14
N VAL A 355 26.53 7.46 6.99
CA VAL A 355 25.38 7.89 7.80
C VAL A 355 24.81 6.74 8.63
N LYS A 356 24.60 7.03 9.91
CA LYS A 356 23.98 6.15 10.90
C LYS A 356 22.88 6.90 11.62
N ASP A 357 21.88 6.18 12.10
CA ASP A 357 20.88 6.74 13.01
C ASP A 357 21.44 6.95 14.43
N VAL A 358 20.64 7.54 15.32
CA VAL A 358 21.00 7.78 16.73
C VAL A 358 21.26 6.50 17.53
N PHE A 359 20.92 5.34 16.98
CA PHE A 359 21.20 4.03 17.57
C PHE A 359 22.47 3.40 16.99
N GLY A 360 23.17 4.10 16.09
CA GLY A 360 24.42 3.66 15.47
C GLY A 360 24.23 2.67 14.33
N ILE A 361 23.01 2.50 13.82
CA ILE A 361 22.70 1.55 12.74
C ILE A 361 22.84 2.27 11.39
N PRO A 362 23.62 1.73 10.44
CA PRO A 362 23.74 2.30 9.09
C PRO A 362 22.37 2.47 8.42
N VAL A 363 22.16 3.61 7.78
CA VAL A 363 20.88 3.96 7.14
C VAL A 363 20.88 3.57 5.67
N LEU A 364 19.71 3.59 5.05
CA LEU A 364 19.61 3.41 3.60
C LEU A 364 19.93 4.71 2.87
N ARG A 365 20.65 4.57 1.75
CA ARG A 365 20.68 5.52 0.65
C ARG A 365 19.73 5.05 -0.44
N ILE A 366 18.74 5.86 -0.78
CA ILE A 366 17.64 5.50 -1.68
C ILE A 366 17.85 6.18 -3.04
N HIS A 367 17.83 5.40 -4.11
CA HIS A 367 17.97 5.85 -5.49
C HIS A 367 16.70 5.49 -6.25
N MET A 368 15.82 6.46 -6.49
CA MET A 368 14.59 6.21 -7.23
C MET A 368 14.15 7.44 -8.02
N THR A 369 13.72 7.20 -9.25
CA THR A 369 13.06 8.20 -10.09
C THR A 369 11.89 7.58 -10.83
N PHE A 370 10.95 8.44 -11.23
CA PHE A 370 9.94 8.10 -12.23
C PHE A 370 10.52 8.34 -13.64
N GLY A 371 10.23 7.44 -14.57
CA GLY A 371 10.72 7.51 -15.95
C GLY A 371 9.70 8.10 -16.92
N GLU A 372 10.01 8.02 -18.22
CA GLU A 372 9.13 8.48 -19.30
C GLU A 372 7.76 7.79 -19.27
N ASN A 373 7.73 6.48 -18.96
CA ASN A 373 6.50 5.70 -18.79
C ASN A 373 5.58 6.31 -17.72
N GLU A 374 6.15 6.60 -16.56
CA GLU A 374 5.41 7.16 -15.44
C GLU A 374 4.94 8.59 -15.72
N HIS A 375 5.81 9.42 -16.30
CA HIS A 375 5.46 10.79 -16.67
C HIS A 375 4.36 10.85 -17.73
N ALA A 376 4.36 9.94 -18.71
CA ALA A 376 3.31 9.87 -19.73
C ALA A 376 1.94 9.51 -19.14
N MET A 377 1.88 8.76 -18.04
CA MET A 377 0.62 8.48 -17.34
C MET A 377 0.03 9.72 -16.66
N ILE A 378 0.85 10.66 -16.18
CA ILE A 378 0.38 11.87 -15.48
C ILE A 378 -0.54 12.72 -16.36
N ASP A 379 -0.16 12.88 -17.63
CA ASP A 379 -0.95 13.63 -18.60
C ASP A 379 -2.31 12.97 -18.86
N ASP A 380 -2.30 11.67 -19.16
CA ASP A 380 -3.51 10.90 -19.46
C ASP A 380 -4.44 10.79 -18.23
N MET A 381 -3.88 10.72 -17.02
CA MET A 381 -4.66 10.78 -15.77
C MET A 381 -5.47 12.08 -15.67
N ALA A 382 -4.85 13.23 -15.94
CA ALA A 382 -5.53 14.52 -15.83
C ALA A 382 -6.64 14.66 -16.89
N GLU A 383 -6.34 14.25 -18.12
CA GLU A 383 -7.28 14.30 -19.25
C GLU A 383 -8.46 13.36 -19.04
N SER A 384 -8.19 12.10 -18.66
CA SER A 384 -9.23 11.11 -18.39
C SER A 384 -10.11 11.49 -17.19
N ALA A 385 -9.53 12.08 -16.14
CA ALA A 385 -10.30 12.55 -15.00
C ALA A 385 -11.25 13.70 -15.38
N ALA A 386 -10.78 14.65 -16.19
CA ALA A 386 -11.61 15.73 -16.70
C ALA A 386 -12.71 15.22 -17.63
N GLU A 387 -12.40 14.26 -18.51
CA GLU A 387 -13.36 13.61 -19.39
C GLU A 387 -14.49 12.92 -18.60
N MET A 388 -14.15 12.13 -17.58
CA MET A 388 -15.14 11.47 -16.73
C MET A 388 -16.03 12.47 -15.98
N LEU A 389 -15.44 13.54 -15.41
CA LEU A 389 -16.20 14.57 -14.71
C LEU A 389 -17.14 15.32 -15.67
N ALA A 390 -16.66 15.68 -16.86
CA ALA A 390 -17.49 16.31 -17.89
C ALA A 390 -18.62 15.38 -18.37
N ALA A 391 -18.33 14.09 -18.58
CA ALA A 391 -19.31 13.07 -18.93
C ALA A 391 -20.37 12.91 -17.81
N ALA A 392 -19.95 12.99 -16.54
CA ALA A 392 -20.84 13.00 -15.39
C ALA A 392 -21.68 14.29 -15.24
N GLY A 393 -21.39 15.32 -16.03
CA GLY A 393 -22.09 16.61 -16.01
C GLY A 393 -21.62 17.55 -14.91
N ALA A 394 -20.37 17.41 -14.47
CA ALA A 394 -19.74 18.36 -13.56
C ALA A 394 -19.62 19.75 -14.21
N LYS A 395 -19.61 20.79 -13.37
CA LYS A 395 -19.27 22.17 -13.73
C LYS A 395 -17.87 22.49 -13.23
N ASN A 396 -17.27 23.55 -13.79
CA ASN A 396 -15.96 24.06 -13.34
C ASN A 396 -14.89 22.96 -13.21
N VAL A 397 -14.82 22.08 -14.22
CA VAL A 397 -13.87 20.97 -14.22
C VAL A 397 -12.44 21.51 -14.28
N SER A 398 -11.63 21.14 -13.29
CA SER A 398 -10.27 21.62 -13.12
C SER A 398 -9.30 20.44 -13.05
N PRO A 399 -8.64 20.08 -14.17
CA PRO A 399 -7.58 19.07 -14.17
C PRO A 399 -6.30 19.60 -13.52
N PHE A 400 -5.48 18.70 -12.98
CA PHE A 400 -4.16 19.02 -12.47
C PHE A 400 -3.13 17.97 -12.89
N LYS A 401 -1.88 18.41 -13.02
CA LYS A 401 -0.71 17.60 -13.40
C LYS A 401 0.47 17.96 -12.49
N VAL A 402 1.13 16.96 -11.91
CA VAL A 402 2.25 17.12 -10.97
C VAL A 402 3.43 16.30 -11.49
N HIS A 403 4.09 16.79 -12.55
CA HIS A 403 5.22 16.07 -13.17
C HIS A 403 6.42 15.91 -12.24
N ASN A 404 6.61 16.84 -11.29
CA ASN A 404 7.65 16.77 -10.27
C ASN A 404 7.22 15.99 -9.02
N ARG A 405 6.28 15.04 -9.14
CA ARG A 405 5.87 14.18 -8.04
C ARG A 405 7.06 13.34 -7.57
N GLU A 406 7.54 13.62 -6.37
CA GLU A 406 8.62 12.84 -5.74
C GLU A 406 8.16 11.41 -5.43
N PRO A 407 8.96 10.39 -5.77
CA PRO A 407 8.75 9.02 -5.32
C PRO A 407 8.73 8.90 -3.78
N GLY A 408 8.03 7.89 -3.27
CA GLY A 408 7.84 7.63 -1.84
C GLY A 408 6.58 8.27 -1.24
N ARG A 409 5.99 9.24 -1.94
CA ARG A 409 4.72 9.89 -1.51
C ARG A 409 3.50 8.97 -1.61
N GLY A 410 3.57 7.86 -2.35
CA GLY A 410 2.53 6.85 -2.38
C GLY A 410 2.47 6.01 -1.10
N ILE A 411 3.57 5.96 -0.33
CA ILE A 411 3.68 5.14 0.89
C ILE A 411 3.36 3.66 0.58
N HIS A 412 3.63 3.24 -0.66
CA HIS A 412 3.44 1.89 -1.18
C HIS A 412 4.76 1.37 -1.74
N GLU A 413 5.84 1.51 -0.97
CA GLU A 413 7.15 1.01 -1.37
C GLU A 413 7.12 -0.52 -1.42
N VAL A 414 7.37 -1.07 -2.61
CA VAL A 414 7.38 -2.50 -2.89
C VAL A 414 8.59 -2.87 -3.76
N GLY A 415 8.85 -4.16 -3.94
CA GLY A 415 10.02 -4.64 -4.68
C GLY A 415 11.25 -4.73 -3.79
N ILE A 416 12.48 -4.52 -4.31
CA ILE A 416 13.74 -4.56 -3.53
C ILE A 416 14.15 -5.88 -2.87
N ALA A 417 13.28 -6.88 -2.76
CA ALA A 417 13.67 -8.28 -2.54
C ALA A 417 12.73 -9.22 -3.31
N ARG A 418 12.56 -8.95 -4.62
CA ARG A 418 11.51 -9.56 -5.44
C ARG A 418 11.52 -11.09 -5.36
N MET A 419 10.33 -11.68 -5.37
CA MET A 419 10.13 -13.11 -5.46
C MET A 419 10.24 -13.62 -6.89
N GLY A 420 10.60 -14.89 -7.07
CA GLY A 420 10.70 -15.52 -8.39
C GLY A 420 11.02 -17.01 -8.30
N ASN A 421 10.92 -17.69 -9.44
CA ASN A 421 11.26 -19.11 -9.55
C ASN A 421 12.76 -19.36 -9.76
N ASP A 422 13.49 -18.36 -10.27
CA ASP A 422 14.92 -18.46 -10.53
C ASP A 422 15.73 -17.79 -9.39
N PRO A 423 16.47 -18.56 -8.58
CA PRO A 423 17.30 -18.01 -7.51
C PRO A 423 18.42 -17.11 -8.01
N LYS A 424 18.76 -17.11 -9.30
CA LYS A 424 19.74 -16.17 -9.89
C LYS A 424 19.14 -14.81 -10.23
N LYS A 425 17.81 -14.69 -10.23
CA LYS A 425 17.08 -13.48 -10.62
C LYS A 425 16.16 -12.95 -9.53
N SER A 426 16.07 -13.61 -8.39
CA SER A 426 15.16 -13.25 -7.30
C SER A 426 15.82 -13.48 -5.94
N VAL A 427 15.34 -12.78 -4.92
CA VAL A 427 15.81 -12.94 -3.54
C VAL A 427 14.97 -14.01 -2.82
N LEU A 428 13.68 -14.04 -3.12
CA LEU A 428 12.70 -14.91 -2.47
C LEU A 428 12.10 -15.89 -3.47
N ASN A 429 11.69 -17.05 -2.98
CA ASN A 429 10.84 -17.97 -3.72
C ASN A 429 9.36 -17.52 -3.66
N PRO A 430 8.43 -18.24 -4.33
CA PRO A 430 7.02 -17.85 -4.39
C PRO A 430 6.29 -17.82 -3.04
N PHE A 431 6.90 -18.32 -1.97
CA PHE A 431 6.37 -18.34 -0.59
C PHE A 431 7.09 -17.35 0.33
N GLN A 432 7.74 -16.34 -0.26
CA GLN A 432 8.49 -15.31 0.49
C GLN A 432 9.64 -15.86 1.35
N GLN A 433 10.10 -17.08 1.05
CA GLN A 433 11.25 -17.71 1.68
C GLN A 433 12.52 -17.31 0.91
N SER A 434 13.62 -17.01 1.61
CA SER A 434 14.91 -16.78 0.97
C SER A 434 15.37 -18.01 0.18
N HIS A 435 15.91 -17.79 -1.02
CA HIS A 435 16.59 -18.86 -1.76
C HIS A 435 17.90 -19.29 -1.09
N ASP A 436 18.55 -18.40 -0.35
CA ASP A 436 19.87 -18.62 0.24
C ASP A 436 19.81 -19.24 1.65
N VAL A 437 18.78 -18.85 2.43
CA VAL A 437 18.66 -19.21 3.84
C VAL A 437 17.28 -19.82 4.12
N LYS A 438 17.26 -21.14 4.34
CA LYS A 438 16.05 -21.99 4.37
C LYS A 438 15.02 -21.54 5.39
N ASN A 439 15.46 -21.05 6.54
CA ASN A 439 14.59 -20.65 7.66
C ASN A 439 14.46 -19.12 7.80
N LEU A 440 14.71 -18.39 6.72
CA LEU A 440 14.53 -16.93 6.63
C LEU A 440 13.41 -16.61 5.63
N PHE A 441 12.45 -15.80 6.07
CA PHE A 441 11.33 -15.33 5.26
C PHE A 441 11.23 -13.80 5.32
N VAL A 442 10.70 -13.19 4.27
CA VAL A 442 10.42 -11.75 4.20
C VAL A 442 8.96 -11.54 3.80
N MET A 443 8.09 -11.49 4.81
CA MET A 443 6.63 -11.48 4.66
C MET A 443 6.03 -10.07 4.64
N ASP A 444 6.59 -9.18 3.82
CA ASP A 444 6.05 -7.86 3.51
C ASP A 444 6.04 -7.59 1.99
N ALA A 445 5.95 -6.33 1.57
CA ALA A 445 5.87 -5.97 0.17
C ALA A 445 7.21 -6.02 -0.58
N SER A 446 8.32 -6.38 0.11
CA SER A 446 9.62 -6.53 -0.55
C SER A 446 9.61 -7.59 -1.66
N GLY A 447 8.75 -8.59 -1.51
CA GLY A 447 8.66 -9.70 -2.45
C GLY A 447 8.06 -9.34 -3.81
N PHE A 448 7.52 -8.14 -4.02
CA PHE A 448 6.70 -7.83 -5.20
C PHE A 448 7.53 -7.71 -6.48
N PRO A 449 7.24 -8.49 -7.54
CA PRO A 449 7.87 -8.31 -8.85
C PRO A 449 7.32 -7.11 -9.65
N SER A 450 6.06 -6.74 -9.42
CA SER A 450 5.40 -5.53 -9.95
C SER A 450 4.48 -4.90 -8.90
N SER A 451 4.15 -3.62 -9.06
CA SER A 451 3.39 -2.86 -8.05
C SER A 451 1.88 -2.84 -8.27
N ALA A 452 1.40 -3.12 -9.49
CA ALA A 452 0.01 -2.87 -9.91
C ALA A 452 -0.41 -1.40 -9.67
N CYS A 453 -1.70 -1.07 -9.80
CA CYS A 453 -2.24 0.27 -9.54
C CYS A 453 -3.15 0.34 -8.29
N GLN A 454 -3.35 -0.80 -7.64
CA GLN A 454 -4.17 -1.03 -6.46
C GLN A 454 -3.32 -0.92 -5.20
N ASN A 455 -3.89 -0.44 -4.08
CA ASN A 455 -3.17 -0.43 -2.79
C ASN A 455 -2.69 -1.85 -2.42
N PRO A 456 -1.42 -2.03 -2.02
CA PRO A 456 -0.83 -3.36 -1.91
C PRO A 456 -1.22 -4.11 -0.63
N THR A 457 -1.80 -3.42 0.37
CA THR A 457 -1.96 -3.96 1.73
C THR A 457 -2.77 -5.25 1.80
N LEU A 458 -3.85 -5.38 1.03
CA LEU A 458 -4.65 -6.61 1.00
C LEU A 458 -3.84 -7.78 0.43
N THR A 459 -3.07 -7.54 -0.64
CA THR A 459 -2.17 -8.53 -1.25
C THR A 459 -1.06 -8.94 -0.28
N ILE A 460 -0.48 -8.00 0.47
CA ILE A 460 0.51 -8.29 1.53
C ILE A 460 -0.08 -9.23 2.57
N MET A 461 -1.32 -8.99 3.03
CA MET A 461 -1.99 -9.87 4.00
C MET A 461 -2.23 -11.26 3.43
N ALA A 462 -2.72 -11.37 2.20
CA ALA A 462 -2.98 -12.66 1.57
C ALA A 462 -1.69 -13.47 1.37
N LEU A 463 -0.62 -12.82 0.94
CA LEU A 463 0.71 -13.43 0.81
C LEU A 463 1.25 -13.88 2.18
N ALA A 464 1.12 -13.06 3.23
CA ALA A 464 1.56 -13.41 4.57
C ALA A 464 0.85 -14.66 5.11
N VAL A 465 -0.47 -14.77 4.91
CA VAL A 465 -1.23 -15.97 5.30
C VAL A 465 -0.77 -17.18 4.50
N ARG A 466 -0.64 -17.06 3.17
CA ARG A 466 -0.19 -18.14 2.29
C ARG A 466 1.21 -18.64 2.66
N SER A 467 2.13 -17.72 2.93
CA SER A 467 3.51 -18.03 3.31
C SER A 467 3.59 -18.64 4.72
N CYS A 468 2.74 -18.21 5.65
CA CYS A 468 2.59 -18.86 6.95
C CYS A 468 2.09 -20.31 6.83
N ASP A 469 1.10 -20.56 5.98
CA ASP A 469 0.56 -21.92 5.73
C ASP A 469 1.65 -22.85 5.18
N TYR A 470 2.40 -22.39 4.19
CA TYR A 470 3.58 -23.08 3.67
C TYR A 470 4.63 -23.35 4.76
N LEU A 471 5.02 -22.32 5.52
CA LEU A 471 6.01 -22.44 6.60
C LEU A 471 5.58 -23.48 7.64
N MET A 472 4.31 -23.48 8.06
CA MET A 472 3.79 -24.49 9.00
C MET A 472 3.91 -25.91 8.41
N GLY A 473 3.67 -26.07 7.11
CA GLY A 473 3.89 -27.33 6.40
C GLY A 473 5.36 -27.78 6.44
N GLU A 474 6.28 -26.87 6.11
CA GLU A 474 7.73 -27.15 6.10
C GLU A 474 8.28 -27.47 7.49
N MET A 475 7.81 -26.76 8.53
CA MET A 475 8.17 -27.05 9.92
C MET A 475 7.71 -28.44 10.36
N LYS A 476 6.52 -28.89 9.92
CA LYS A 476 6.03 -30.25 10.21
C LYS A 476 6.85 -31.33 9.50
N ARG A 477 7.38 -31.03 8.32
CA ARG A 477 8.26 -31.93 7.54
C ARG A 477 9.71 -31.93 8.04
N GLY A 478 10.11 -30.94 8.83
CA GLY A 478 11.49 -30.78 9.31
C GLY A 478 12.43 -30.17 8.25
N ASN A 479 11.89 -29.49 7.25
CA ASN A 479 12.68 -28.81 6.22
C ASN A 479 13.25 -27.46 6.72
N VAL A 480 12.67 -26.93 7.81
CA VAL A 480 13.04 -25.65 8.47
C VAL A 480 12.99 -25.72 10.00
#